data_AF-A0A950STC0-F1
#
_entry.id   AF-A0A950STC0-F1
#
_cell.length_a   1.000
_cell.length_b   1.000
_cell.length_c   1.000
_cell.angle_alpha   90.00
_cell.angle_beta   90.00
_cell.angle_gamma   90.00
#
_symmetry.space_group_name_H-M   'P 1'
#
loop_
_entity.id
_entity.type
_entity.pdbx_description
1 polymer ?
#
loop_
_entity_poly.entity_id
_entity_poly.type
_entity_poly.pdbx_seq_one_letter_code
_entity_poly.pdbx_strand_id
1 'polypeptide(L)'
;MSLMISVLGPLVIRSDCCRLDKLPKKARALLAFLAAQNGEAVSRERLADLLWPYQGAEHARHSLRNCLLELRRALGPQGARHLLADFANCRLKDAVIDLQDFDQLSRSRDRSNLQAAADLYREDFLADFYIASEPFQEWLGAARDRTLAAICEALERLVALQDAVGEHELAIQSGRRLVTLEPLSEAGQRALMRAYAHGGRRGEASANIKAAPIVCGVSLGWCPMRKRRCWRARLRVRAPMPTCQPAPRINLASRRPR
;
A
#
# COMPACT_ATOMS: atom_id res chain seq x y z
N MET A 1 -4.30 -22.49 -18.41
CA MET A 1 -3.71 -21.17 -18.70
C MET A 1 -4.31 -20.18 -17.72
N SER A 2 -3.48 -19.57 -16.89
CA SER A 2 -3.94 -18.75 -15.75
C SER A 2 -3.42 -17.33 -15.88
N LEU A 3 -4.32 -16.35 -15.85
CA LEU A 3 -3.95 -14.95 -15.68
C LEU A 3 -3.63 -14.72 -14.20
N MET A 4 -2.39 -14.33 -13.88
CA MET A 4 -1.98 -13.98 -12.53
C MET A 4 -1.72 -12.48 -12.43
N ILE A 5 -2.33 -11.83 -11.46
CA ILE A 5 -2.16 -10.40 -11.18
C ILE A 5 -1.70 -10.25 -9.73
N SER A 6 -0.54 -9.62 -9.56
CA SER A 6 -0.02 -9.26 -8.26
C SER A 6 -0.07 -7.75 -8.06
N VAL A 7 -0.78 -7.32 -7.02
CA VAL A 7 -1.02 -5.90 -6.69
C VAL A 7 -0.51 -5.52 -5.31
N LEU A 8 -0.15 -6.48 -4.46
CA LEU A 8 0.44 -6.24 -3.14
C LEU A 8 1.96 -6.04 -3.24
N GLY A 9 2.33 -4.87 -3.74
CA GLY A 9 3.68 -4.48 -4.12
C GLY A 9 3.72 -3.99 -5.57
N PRO A 10 4.86 -4.10 -6.27
CA PRO A 10 4.94 -3.71 -7.67
C PRO A 10 3.92 -4.48 -8.52
N LEU A 11 3.27 -3.79 -9.46
CA LEU A 11 2.28 -4.41 -10.33
C LEU A 11 2.96 -5.42 -11.26
N VAL A 12 2.64 -6.69 -11.08
CA VAL A 12 3.08 -7.79 -11.94
C VAL A 12 1.86 -8.45 -12.56
N ILE A 13 1.86 -8.56 -13.89
CA ILE A 13 0.78 -9.20 -14.63
C ILE A 13 1.44 -10.28 -15.48
N ARG A 14 1.11 -11.54 -15.17
CA ARG A 14 1.66 -12.71 -15.87
C ARG A 14 0.55 -13.43 -16.59
N SER A 15 0.80 -13.72 -17.86
CA SER A 15 -0.02 -14.59 -18.68
C SER A 15 0.92 -15.51 -19.45
N ASP A 16 0.57 -16.79 -19.54
CA ASP A 16 1.41 -17.85 -20.15
C ASP A 16 1.77 -17.55 -21.62
N CYS A 17 1.04 -16.66 -22.28
CA CYS A 17 1.15 -16.39 -23.72
C CYS A 17 1.97 -15.15 -24.09
N CYS A 18 2.27 -14.20 -23.18
CA CYS A 18 2.98 -12.96 -23.54
C CYS A 18 3.60 -12.23 -22.33
N ARG A 19 4.74 -11.55 -22.55
CA ARG A 19 5.28 -10.55 -21.61
C ARG A 19 4.41 -9.28 -21.66
N LEU A 20 3.50 -9.15 -20.71
CA LEU A 20 2.59 -8.01 -20.54
C LEU A 20 3.29 -6.73 -20.06
N ASP A 21 4.61 -6.78 -19.85
CA ASP A 21 5.47 -5.68 -19.40
C ASP A 21 5.44 -4.47 -20.33
N LYS A 22 5.14 -4.68 -21.62
CA LYS A 22 5.07 -3.63 -22.65
C LYS A 22 3.71 -2.93 -22.73
N LEU A 23 2.74 -3.30 -21.89
CA LEU A 23 1.43 -2.67 -21.91
C LEU A 23 1.50 -1.18 -21.51
N PRO A 24 0.69 -0.31 -22.16
CA PRO A 24 0.54 1.07 -21.75
C PRO A 24 0.19 1.17 -20.26
N LYS A 25 0.70 2.21 -19.58
CA LYS A 25 0.43 2.39 -18.13
C LYS A 25 -1.07 2.42 -17.83
N LYS A 26 -1.89 3.06 -18.68
CA LYS A 26 -3.35 3.09 -18.50
C LYS A 26 -4.03 1.71 -18.68
N ALA A 27 -3.50 0.86 -19.55
CA ALA A 27 -3.98 -0.51 -19.72
C ALA A 27 -3.67 -1.36 -18.49
N ARG A 28 -2.46 -1.21 -17.93
CA ARG A 28 -2.07 -1.83 -16.66
C ARG A 28 -2.90 -1.32 -15.48
N ALA A 29 -3.18 -0.01 -15.45
CA ALA A 29 -4.03 0.64 -14.46
C ALA A 29 -5.46 0.08 -14.49
N LEU A 30 -6.02 -0.13 -15.69
CA LEU A 30 -7.33 -0.73 -15.88
C LEU A 30 -7.39 -2.15 -15.29
N LEU A 31 -6.41 -3.00 -15.62
CA LEU A 31 -6.36 -4.36 -15.08
C LEU A 31 -6.21 -4.36 -13.55
N ALA A 32 -5.33 -3.53 -13.00
CA ALA A 32 -5.13 -3.42 -11.57
C ALA A 32 -6.39 -2.92 -10.85
N PHE A 33 -7.11 -1.95 -11.43
CA PHE A 33 -8.38 -1.48 -10.90
C PHE A 33 -9.43 -2.58 -10.90
N LEU A 34 -9.61 -3.29 -12.02
CA LEU A 34 -10.58 -4.39 -12.11
C LEU A 34 -10.22 -5.56 -11.18
N ALA A 35 -8.93 -5.83 -10.99
CA ALA A 35 -8.48 -6.86 -10.06
C ALA A 35 -8.90 -6.55 -8.61
N ALA A 36 -8.91 -5.26 -8.25
CA ALA A 36 -9.37 -4.82 -6.93
C ALA A 36 -10.89 -4.86 -6.74
N GLN A 37 -11.68 -5.06 -7.80
CA GLN A 37 -13.15 -5.18 -7.71
C GLN A 37 -13.63 -6.61 -7.50
N ASN A 38 -12.73 -7.57 -7.31
CA ASN A 38 -13.07 -8.96 -6.95
C ASN A 38 -14.11 -9.62 -7.90
N GLY A 39 -14.02 -9.33 -9.20
CA GLY A 39 -14.93 -9.89 -10.22
C GLY A 39 -16.26 -9.14 -10.39
N GLU A 40 -16.51 -8.08 -9.63
CA GLU A 40 -17.66 -7.19 -9.84
C GLU A 40 -17.58 -6.48 -11.19
N ALA A 41 -18.75 -6.27 -11.80
CA ALA A 41 -18.88 -5.55 -13.05
C ALA A 41 -18.80 -4.04 -12.82
N VAL A 42 -17.92 -3.37 -13.56
CA VAL A 42 -17.77 -1.90 -13.52
C VAL A 42 -18.23 -1.30 -14.83
N SER A 43 -19.02 -0.24 -14.77
CA SER A 43 -19.47 0.47 -15.97
C SER A 43 -18.30 1.06 -16.76
N ARG A 44 -18.43 1.05 -18.08
CA ARG A 44 -17.44 1.62 -19.01
C ARG A 44 -17.32 3.12 -18.85
N GLU A 45 -18.40 3.80 -18.50
CA GLU A 45 -18.41 5.22 -18.17
C GLU A 45 -17.50 5.51 -16.97
N ARG A 46 -17.71 4.79 -15.85
CA ARG A 46 -16.87 4.93 -14.66
C ARG A 46 -15.40 4.64 -14.94
N LEU A 47 -15.10 3.63 -15.75
CA LEU A 47 -13.72 3.30 -16.14
C LEU A 47 -13.09 4.38 -17.04
N ALA A 48 -13.89 4.98 -17.92
CA ALA A 48 -13.45 6.07 -18.78
C ALA A 48 -13.10 7.31 -17.95
N ASP A 49 -13.98 7.72 -17.04
CA ASP A 49 -13.79 8.87 -16.16
C ASP A 49 -12.63 8.66 -15.19
N LEU A 50 -12.48 7.43 -14.68
CA LEU A 50 -11.38 7.08 -13.78
C LEU A 50 -10.01 7.19 -14.46
N LEU A 51 -9.89 6.79 -15.73
CA LEU A 51 -8.58 6.69 -16.40
C LEU A 51 -8.28 7.87 -17.31
N TRP A 52 -9.29 8.55 -17.84
CA TRP A 52 -9.16 9.70 -18.75
C TRP A 52 -10.06 10.88 -18.32
N PRO A 53 -9.90 11.40 -17.09
CA PRO A 53 -10.80 12.42 -16.52
C PRO A 53 -10.80 13.75 -17.28
N TYR A 54 -9.70 14.07 -17.97
CA TYR A 54 -9.52 15.33 -18.69
C TYR A 54 -9.92 15.26 -20.17
N GLN A 55 -10.46 14.12 -20.61
CA GLN A 55 -10.99 13.96 -21.96
C GLN A 55 -12.51 14.11 -21.91
N GLY A 56 -13.11 14.77 -22.91
CA GLY A 56 -14.57 14.78 -23.06
C GLY A 56 -15.11 13.34 -23.17
N ALA A 57 -16.33 13.10 -22.69
CA ALA A 57 -16.91 11.76 -22.50
C ALA A 57 -16.79 10.84 -23.74
N GLU A 58 -17.01 11.36 -24.95
CA GLU A 58 -16.85 10.58 -26.20
C GLU A 58 -15.40 10.14 -26.43
N HIS A 59 -14.44 11.03 -26.20
CA HIS A 59 -13.01 10.72 -26.35
C HIS A 59 -12.54 9.74 -25.28
N ALA A 60 -13.00 9.89 -24.03
CA ALA A 60 -12.70 8.97 -22.94
C ALA A 60 -13.24 7.56 -23.24
N ARG A 61 -14.48 7.44 -23.74
CA ARG A 61 -15.07 6.17 -24.19
C ARG A 61 -14.33 5.55 -25.37
N HIS A 62 -13.90 6.36 -26.34
CA HIS A 62 -13.07 5.88 -27.45
C HIS A 62 -11.71 5.36 -26.97
N SER A 63 -11.03 6.10 -26.11
CA SER A 63 -9.77 5.69 -25.47
C SER A 63 -9.92 4.37 -24.69
N LEU A 64 -11.03 4.21 -23.96
CA LEU A 64 -11.33 2.96 -23.26
C LEU A 64 -11.52 1.79 -24.23
N ARG A 65 -12.26 1.98 -25.34
CA ARG A 65 -12.43 0.93 -26.37
C ARG A 65 -11.08 0.47 -26.93
N ASN A 66 -10.21 1.40 -27.28
CA ASN A 66 -8.87 1.08 -27.82
C ASN A 66 -8.02 0.36 -26.77
N CYS A 67 -8.03 0.83 -25.53
CA CYS A 67 -7.33 0.20 -24.41
C CYS A 67 -7.79 -1.25 -24.17
N LEU A 68 -9.11 -1.49 -24.18
CA LEU A 68 -9.67 -2.85 -24.04
C LEU A 68 -9.28 -3.75 -25.21
N LEU A 69 -9.24 -3.22 -26.44
CA LEU A 69 -8.80 -3.97 -27.62
C LEU A 69 -7.32 -4.37 -27.51
N GLU A 70 -6.46 -3.44 -27.11
CA GLU A 70 -5.03 -3.71 -26.87
C GLU A 70 -4.83 -4.74 -25.76
N LEU A 71 -5.56 -4.62 -24.65
CA LEU A 71 -5.51 -5.61 -23.57
C LEU A 71 -5.91 -7.00 -24.04
N ARG A 72 -7.02 -7.11 -24.79
CA ARG A 72 -7.45 -8.40 -25.35
C ARG A 72 -6.41 -9.01 -26.27
N ARG A 73 -5.77 -8.20 -27.13
CA ARG A 73 -4.69 -8.64 -28.01
C ARG A 73 -3.47 -9.13 -27.22
N ALA A 74 -3.07 -8.38 -26.19
CA ALA A 74 -1.91 -8.72 -25.36
C ALA A 74 -2.15 -9.97 -24.50
N LEU A 75 -3.38 -10.21 -24.05
CA LEU A 75 -3.77 -11.43 -23.33
C LEU A 75 -3.92 -12.64 -24.27
N GLY A 76 -3.90 -12.44 -25.59
CA GLY A 76 -3.97 -13.49 -26.59
C GLY A 76 -5.38 -14.11 -26.75
N PRO A 77 -5.47 -15.32 -27.37
CA PRO A 77 -6.74 -15.95 -27.72
C PRO A 77 -7.69 -16.19 -26.53
N GLN A 78 -7.13 -16.38 -25.33
CA GLN A 78 -7.88 -16.57 -24.09
C GLN A 78 -8.15 -15.26 -23.33
N GLY A 79 -7.70 -14.11 -23.85
CA GLY A 79 -7.95 -12.80 -23.24
C GLY A 79 -9.44 -12.49 -23.08
N ALA A 80 -10.28 -12.99 -23.97
CA ALA A 80 -11.74 -12.86 -23.87
C ALA A 80 -12.34 -13.67 -22.71
N ARG A 81 -11.68 -14.72 -22.24
CA ARG A 81 -12.10 -15.50 -21.07
C ARG A 81 -11.82 -14.73 -19.78
N HIS A 82 -10.67 -14.06 -19.72
CA HIS A 82 -10.24 -13.36 -18.52
C HIS A 82 -10.79 -11.94 -18.40
N LEU A 83 -10.90 -11.21 -19.51
CA LEU A 83 -11.42 -9.85 -19.54
C LEU A 83 -12.77 -9.82 -20.28
N LEU A 84 -13.84 -9.92 -19.48
CA LEU A 84 -15.20 -9.79 -19.98
C LEU A 84 -15.56 -8.32 -20.08
N ALA A 85 -15.74 -7.82 -21.30
CA ALA A 85 -16.21 -6.46 -21.52
C ALA A 85 -17.37 -6.48 -22.52
N ASP A 86 -18.55 -6.16 -22.01
CA ASP A 86 -19.79 -6.04 -22.75
C ASP A 86 -20.01 -4.57 -23.21
N PHE A 87 -21.22 -4.23 -23.65
CA PHE A 87 -21.53 -2.88 -24.12
C PHE A 87 -21.56 -1.83 -22.99
N ALA A 88 -21.86 -2.23 -21.75
CA ALA A 88 -22.05 -1.36 -20.61
C ALA A 88 -20.95 -1.50 -19.54
N ASN A 89 -20.40 -2.69 -19.35
CA ASN A 89 -19.58 -3.08 -18.22
C ASN A 89 -18.31 -3.84 -18.61
N CYS A 90 -17.34 -3.84 -17.69
CA CYS A 90 -16.12 -4.64 -17.76
C CYS A 90 -15.87 -5.32 -16.41
N ARG A 91 -15.40 -6.57 -16.44
CA ARG A 91 -14.96 -7.33 -15.27
C ARG A 91 -13.84 -8.30 -15.62
N LEU A 92 -13.09 -8.69 -14.60
CA LEU A 92 -12.16 -9.83 -14.69
C LEU A 92 -12.84 -11.12 -14.23
N LYS A 93 -12.52 -12.22 -14.91
CA LYS A 93 -12.99 -13.57 -14.57
C LYS A 93 -11.83 -14.56 -14.70
N ASP A 94 -11.88 -15.65 -13.94
CA ASP A 94 -10.89 -16.75 -13.99
C ASP A 94 -9.43 -16.24 -13.89
N ALA A 95 -9.18 -15.21 -13.06
CA ALA A 95 -7.87 -14.62 -12.82
C ALA A 95 -7.46 -14.87 -11.37
N VAL A 96 -6.20 -15.24 -11.16
CA VAL A 96 -5.61 -15.41 -9.83
C VAL A 96 -5.07 -14.06 -9.39
N ILE A 97 -5.62 -13.51 -8.31
CA ILE A 97 -5.30 -12.16 -7.83
C ILE A 97 -4.82 -12.28 -6.38
N ASP A 98 -3.58 -11.86 -6.11
CA ASP A 98 -2.99 -11.98 -4.76
C ASP A 98 -3.77 -11.21 -3.68
N LEU A 99 -4.49 -10.16 -4.06
CA LEU A 99 -5.39 -9.41 -3.19
C LEU A 99 -6.54 -10.27 -2.65
N GLN A 100 -7.09 -11.19 -3.46
CA GLN A 100 -8.22 -12.04 -3.03
C GLN A 100 -7.78 -13.01 -1.94
N ASP A 101 -6.64 -13.67 -2.17
CA ASP A 101 -6.03 -14.58 -1.20
C ASP A 101 -5.67 -13.82 0.07
N PHE A 102 -5.04 -12.64 -0.05
CA PHE A 102 -4.72 -11.78 1.07
C PHE A 102 -5.96 -11.37 1.88
N ASP A 103 -7.04 -10.98 1.22
CA ASP A 103 -8.29 -10.61 1.88
C ASP A 103 -8.83 -11.78 2.72
N GLN A 104 -8.84 -13.00 2.18
CA GLN A 104 -9.30 -14.17 2.92
C GLN A 104 -8.34 -14.51 4.08
N LEU A 105 -7.04 -14.58 3.80
CA LEU A 105 -6.02 -15.02 4.75
C LEU A 105 -5.84 -14.02 5.91
N SER A 106 -5.88 -12.71 5.63
CA SER A 106 -5.77 -11.66 6.66
C SER A 106 -6.92 -11.66 7.65
N ARG A 107 -8.10 -12.16 7.29
CA ARG A 107 -9.27 -12.27 8.18
C ARG A 107 -9.29 -13.57 8.99
N SER A 108 -8.41 -14.52 8.69
CA SER A 108 -8.31 -15.78 9.41
C SER A 108 -7.88 -15.58 10.88
N ARG A 109 -8.16 -16.59 11.70
CA ARG A 109 -7.64 -16.71 13.07
C ARG A 109 -6.45 -17.66 13.16
N ASP A 110 -6.14 -18.35 12.07
CA ASP A 110 -5.08 -19.36 12.05
C ASP A 110 -3.72 -18.70 11.83
N ARG A 111 -2.74 -19.08 12.63
CA ARG A 111 -1.36 -18.57 12.56
C ARG A 111 -0.75 -18.74 11.16
N SER A 112 -0.92 -19.91 10.55
CA SER A 112 -0.39 -20.20 9.21
C SER A 112 -1.00 -19.31 8.13
N ASN A 113 -2.31 -19.05 8.22
CA ASN A 113 -3.01 -18.21 7.26
C ASN A 113 -2.59 -16.74 7.40
N LEU A 114 -2.45 -16.25 8.65
CA LEU A 114 -1.95 -14.90 8.89
C LEU A 114 -0.50 -14.72 8.43
N GLN A 115 0.36 -15.75 8.59
CA GLN A 115 1.71 -15.75 8.03
C GLN A 115 1.67 -15.68 6.50
N ALA A 116 0.85 -16.49 5.85
CA ALA A 116 0.70 -16.45 4.39
C ALA A 116 0.18 -15.09 3.89
N ALA A 117 -0.77 -14.45 4.60
CA ALA A 117 -1.21 -13.09 4.31
C ALA A 117 -0.04 -12.09 4.42
N ALA A 118 0.79 -12.23 5.45
CA ALA A 118 1.97 -11.39 5.62
C ALA A 118 2.94 -11.59 4.45
N ASP A 119 3.19 -12.82 4.01
CA ASP A 119 4.13 -13.09 2.92
C ASP A 119 3.64 -12.56 1.55
N LEU A 120 2.32 -12.51 1.34
CA LEU A 120 1.72 -11.89 0.14
C LEU A 120 1.92 -10.37 0.09
N TYR A 121 1.89 -9.68 1.23
CA TYR A 121 2.05 -8.23 1.32
C TYR A 121 3.52 -7.79 1.19
N ARG A 122 4.07 -7.73 -0.02
CA ARG A 122 5.51 -7.42 -0.20
C ARG A 122 5.83 -5.95 0.09
N GLU A 123 5.02 -5.05 -0.48
CA GLU A 123 5.13 -3.61 -0.34
C GLU A 123 3.74 -2.96 -0.42
N ASP A 124 3.70 -1.62 -0.46
CA ASP A 124 2.49 -0.84 -0.69
C ASP A 124 1.73 -1.34 -1.94
N PHE A 125 0.40 -1.35 -1.86
CA PHE A 125 -0.47 -1.70 -2.97
C PHE A 125 -0.13 -0.87 -4.23
N LEU A 126 0.14 -1.56 -5.34
CA LEU A 126 0.66 -1.01 -6.59
C LEU A 126 1.86 -0.07 -6.35
N ALA A 127 2.90 -0.59 -5.68
CA ALA A 127 4.11 0.15 -5.37
C ALA A 127 4.69 0.82 -6.64
N ASP A 128 5.09 2.08 -6.48
CA ASP A 128 5.67 2.94 -7.53
C ASP A 128 4.82 3.11 -8.80
N PHE A 129 3.53 2.74 -8.73
CA PHE A 129 2.61 2.92 -9.84
C PHE A 129 1.98 4.31 -9.83
N TYR A 130 2.03 4.98 -10.99
CA TYR A 130 1.46 6.31 -11.18
C TYR A 130 0.94 6.50 -12.61
N ILE A 131 -0.23 7.14 -12.72
CA ILE A 131 -0.79 7.65 -13.96
C ILE A 131 -1.35 9.07 -13.72
N ALA A 132 -1.30 9.91 -14.75
CA ALA A 132 -1.89 11.25 -14.73
C ALA A 132 -3.42 11.18 -14.83
N SER A 133 -4.05 10.81 -13.71
CA SER A 133 -5.49 10.84 -13.48
C SER A 133 -5.75 11.00 -11.98
N GLU A 134 -6.31 12.13 -11.58
CA GLU A 134 -6.62 12.41 -10.17
C GLU A 134 -7.62 11.41 -9.58
N PRO A 135 -8.77 11.09 -10.20
CA PRO A 135 -9.68 10.05 -9.68
C PRO A 135 -9.01 8.69 -9.45
N PHE A 136 -8.07 8.31 -10.33
CA PHE A 136 -7.30 7.09 -10.13
C PHE A 136 -6.33 7.20 -8.95
N GLN A 137 -5.64 8.34 -8.78
CA GLN A 137 -4.74 8.54 -7.64
C GLN A 137 -5.50 8.56 -6.31
N GLU A 138 -6.71 9.12 -6.27
CA GLU A 138 -7.57 9.09 -5.09
C GLU A 138 -7.98 7.66 -4.72
N TRP A 139 -8.46 6.90 -5.71
CA TRP A 139 -8.79 5.48 -5.54
C TRP A 139 -7.56 4.68 -5.07
N LEU A 140 -6.40 4.90 -5.69
CA LEU A 140 -5.14 4.24 -5.34
C LEU A 140 -4.74 4.53 -3.91
N GLY A 141 -4.86 5.80 -3.47
CA GLY A 141 -4.62 6.19 -2.08
C GLY A 141 -5.54 5.45 -1.11
N ALA A 142 -6.84 5.38 -1.41
CA ALA A 142 -7.80 4.63 -0.59
C ALA A 142 -7.51 3.12 -0.56
N ALA A 143 -7.11 2.53 -1.69
CA ALA A 143 -6.73 1.12 -1.75
C ALA A 143 -5.47 0.81 -0.93
N ARG A 144 -4.45 1.68 -0.99
CA ARG A 144 -3.24 1.60 -0.15
C ARG A 144 -3.57 1.73 1.34
N ASP A 145 -4.42 2.71 1.71
CA ASP A 145 -4.84 2.91 3.10
C ASP A 145 -5.58 1.67 3.64
N ARG A 146 -6.49 1.08 2.86
CA ARG A 146 -7.25 -0.12 3.25
C ARG A 146 -6.36 -1.35 3.41
N THR A 147 -5.50 -1.63 2.42
CA THR A 147 -4.62 -2.81 2.44
C THR A 147 -3.57 -2.71 3.54
N LEU A 148 -3.03 -1.51 3.78
CA LEU A 148 -2.14 -1.24 4.91
C LEU A 148 -2.81 -1.53 6.25
N ALA A 149 -4.03 -1.04 6.45
CA ALA A 149 -4.77 -1.28 7.70
C ALA A 149 -4.97 -2.79 7.93
N ALA A 150 -5.37 -3.52 6.89
CA ALA A 150 -5.59 -4.96 6.96
C ALA A 150 -4.31 -5.75 7.31
N ILE A 151 -3.16 -5.42 6.68
CA ILE A 151 -1.90 -6.12 7.01
C ILE A 151 -1.43 -5.78 8.42
N CYS A 152 -1.57 -4.54 8.88
CA CYS A 152 -1.21 -4.17 10.25
C CYS A 152 -2.03 -4.96 11.28
N GLU A 153 -3.34 -5.09 11.07
CA GLU A 153 -4.21 -5.88 11.95
C GLU A 153 -3.87 -7.39 11.90
N ALA A 154 -3.54 -7.92 10.72
CA ALA A 154 -3.12 -9.31 10.57
C ALA A 154 -1.79 -9.58 11.28
N LEU A 155 -0.81 -8.67 11.15
CA LEU A 155 0.48 -8.76 11.84
C LEU A 155 0.33 -8.64 13.35
N GLU A 156 -0.52 -7.76 13.86
CA GLU A 156 -0.80 -7.64 15.30
C GLU A 156 -1.32 -8.96 15.88
N ARG A 157 -2.27 -9.61 15.19
CA ARG A 157 -2.77 -10.93 15.58
C ARG A 157 -1.72 -12.02 15.45
N LEU A 158 -0.93 -12.00 14.38
CA LEU A 158 0.13 -12.97 14.14
C LEU A 158 1.19 -12.92 15.25
N VAL A 159 1.63 -11.73 15.65
CA VAL A 159 2.57 -11.53 16.77
C VAL A 159 2.02 -12.14 18.04
N ALA A 160 0.74 -11.88 18.37
CA ALA A 160 0.12 -12.42 19.57
C ALA A 160 0.05 -13.95 19.56
N LEU A 161 -0.29 -14.56 18.42
CA LEU A 161 -0.36 -16.02 18.28
C LEU A 161 1.02 -16.67 18.38
N GLN A 162 2.03 -16.10 17.71
CA GLN A 162 3.42 -16.59 17.75
C GLN A 162 3.98 -16.51 19.17
N ASP A 163 3.76 -15.39 19.86
CA ASP A 163 4.24 -15.19 21.23
C ASP A 163 3.56 -16.17 22.22
N ALA A 164 2.27 -16.43 22.06
CA ALA A 164 1.51 -17.35 22.92
C ALA A 164 1.98 -18.80 22.83
N VAL A 165 2.54 -19.22 21.68
CA VAL A 165 3.07 -20.59 21.49
C VAL A 165 4.58 -20.68 21.73
N GLY A 166 5.23 -19.60 22.21
CA GLY A 166 6.66 -19.57 22.49
C GLY A 166 7.57 -19.32 21.27
N GLU A 167 7.00 -19.00 20.11
CA GLU A 167 7.75 -18.66 18.89
C GLU A 167 8.25 -17.20 18.92
N HIS A 168 8.97 -16.81 19.98
CA HIS A 168 9.32 -15.41 20.26
C HIS A 168 10.13 -14.74 19.14
N GLU A 169 11.04 -15.48 18.49
CA GLU A 169 11.83 -14.94 17.37
C GLU A 169 10.97 -14.59 16.16
N LEU A 170 9.95 -15.41 15.87
CA LEU A 170 8.99 -15.11 14.80
C LEU A 170 8.09 -13.93 15.20
N ALA A 171 7.65 -13.88 16.46
CA ALA A 171 6.88 -12.76 16.99
C ALA A 171 7.67 -11.43 16.88
N ILE A 172 8.98 -11.44 17.16
CA ILE A 172 9.85 -10.27 17.00
C ILE A 172 9.95 -9.87 15.52
N GLN A 173 10.13 -10.82 14.60
CA GLN A 173 10.20 -10.51 13.17
C GLN A 173 8.89 -9.87 12.66
N SER A 174 7.75 -10.47 12.98
CA SER A 174 6.43 -9.95 12.65
C SER A 174 6.19 -8.57 13.28
N GLY A 175 6.60 -8.38 14.55
CA GLY A 175 6.46 -7.13 15.27
C GLY A 175 7.33 -6.00 14.71
N ARG A 176 8.57 -6.29 14.31
CA ARG A 176 9.45 -5.32 13.62
C ARG A 176 8.86 -4.89 12.29
N ARG A 177 8.29 -5.83 11.53
CA ARG A 177 7.63 -5.54 10.27
C ARG A 177 6.40 -4.64 10.47
N LEU A 178 5.58 -4.93 11.47
CA LEU A 178 4.45 -4.08 11.85
C LEU A 178 4.88 -2.65 12.20
N VAL A 179 5.90 -2.50 13.05
CA VAL A 179 6.44 -1.19 13.44
C VAL A 179 7.07 -0.46 12.24
N THR A 180 7.61 -1.17 11.27
CA THR A 180 8.13 -0.56 10.02
C THR A 180 6.99 0.00 9.17
N LEU A 181 5.85 -0.69 9.09
CA LEU A 181 4.69 -0.27 8.30
C LEU A 181 3.89 0.85 8.98
N GLU A 182 3.73 0.78 10.30
CA GLU A 182 3.02 1.77 11.12
C GLU A 182 3.84 2.14 12.37
N PRO A 183 4.88 2.99 12.21
CA PRO A 183 5.78 3.36 13.31
C PRO A 183 5.08 4.03 14.50
N LEU A 184 3.93 4.65 14.25
CA LEU A 184 3.13 5.37 15.24
C LEU A 184 2.09 4.49 15.96
N SER A 185 1.98 3.19 15.62
CA SER A 185 1.06 2.28 16.31
C SER A 185 1.59 1.95 17.70
N GLU A 186 0.96 2.50 18.75
CA GLU A 186 1.28 2.14 20.14
C GLU A 186 1.03 0.64 20.39
N ALA A 187 -0.03 0.08 19.80
CA ALA A 187 -0.33 -1.34 19.90
C ALA A 187 0.79 -2.20 19.31
N GLY A 188 1.28 -1.83 18.12
CA GLY A 188 2.40 -2.51 17.46
C GLY A 188 3.71 -2.39 18.21
N GLN A 189 4.05 -1.18 18.68
CA GLN A 189 5.21 -0.96 19.54
C GLN A 189 5.15 -1.83 20.80
N ARG A 190 3.99 -1.88 21.46
CA ARG A 190 3.79 -2.68 22.68
C ARG A 190 3.88 -4.18 22.41
N ALA A 191 3.33 -4.65 21.29
CA ALA A 191 3.43 -6.05 20.88
C ALA A 191 4.90 -6.46 20.66
N LEU A 192 5.68 -5.62 19.97
CA LEU A 192 7.10 -5.87 19.75
C LEU A 192 7.90 -5.85 21.07
N MET A 193 7.61 -4.91 21.98
CA MET A 193 8.26 -4.87 23.29
C MET A 193 7.99 -6.13 24.13
N ARG A 194 6.75 -6.64 24.13
CA ARG A 194 6.42 -7.91 24.81
C ARG A 194 7.18 -9.09 24.20
N ALA A 195 7.22 -9.18 22.87
CA ALA A 195 7.95 -10.24 22.18
C ALA A 195 9.47 -10.20 22.53
N TYR A 196 10.09 -9.02 22.59
CA TYR A 196 11.48 -8.90 23.08
C TYR A 196 11.65 -9.33 24.54
N ALA A 197 10.71 -8.99 25.41
CA ALA A 197 10.78 -9.35 26.83
C ALA A 197 10.69 -10.87 27.03
N HIS A 198 9.75 -11.53 26.36
CA HIS A 198 9.59 -12.99 26.42
C HIS A 198 10.76 -13.72 25.74
N GLY A 199 11.31 -13.18 24.65
CA GLY A 199 12.52 -13.69 24.01
C GLY A 199 13.84 -13.39 24.76
N GLY A 200 13.79 -12.79 25.95
CA GLY A 200 15.01 -12.49 26.75
C GLY A 200 15.86 -11.32 26.23
N ARG A 201 15.43 -10.60 25.19
CA ARG A 201 16.15 -9.49 24.54
C ARG A 201 15.87 -8.14 25.22
N ARG A 202 16.15 -8.06 26.53
CA ARG A 202 15.85 -6.87 27.37
C ARG A 202 16.51 -5.58 26.88
N GLY A 203 17.71 -5.67 26.30
CA GLY A 203 18.42 -4.52 25.71
C GLY A 203 17.69 -3.95 24.50
N GLU A 204 17.15 -4.82 23.64
CA GLU A 204 16.37 -4.42 22.45
C GLU A 204 14.99 -3.85 22.83
N ALA A 205 14.34 -4.41 23.86
CA ALA A 205 13.11 -3.85 24.41
C ALA A 205 13.33 -2.41 24.89
N SER A 206 14.43 -2.18 25.63
CA SER A 206 14.81 -0.86 26.14
C SER A 206 15.18 0.12 25.03
N ALA A 207 15.86 -0.33 23.97
CA ALA A 207 16.14 0.48 22.79
C ALA A 207 14.85 0.85 22.03
N ASN A 208 13.91 -0.09 21.90
CA ASN A 208 12.62 0.16 21.24
C ASN A 208 11.80 1.22 21.97
N ILE A 209 11.78 1.22 23.31
CA ILE A 209 11.12 2.27 24.11
C ILE A 209 11.70 3.66 23.80
N LYS A 210 13.03 3.75 23.69
CA LYS A 210 13.74 5.02 23.44
C LYS A 210 13.57 5.51 22.00
N ALA A 211 13.49 4.59 21.04
CA ALA A 211 13.35 4.88 19.62
C ALA A 211 11.90 5.09 19.19
N ALA A 212 10.93 4.57 19.95
CA ALA A 212 9.53 4.85 19.71
C ALA A 212 9.33 6.37 19.77
N PRO A 213 8.78 7.01 18.72
CA PRO A 213 8.45 8.42 18.80
C PRO A 213 7.57 8.60 20.04
N ILE A 214 7.93 9.55 20.90
CA ILE A 214 7.26 9.80 22.17
C ILE A 214 5.77 10.05 21.90
N VAL A 215 4.97 8.99 21.96
CA VAL A 215 3.53 9.03 22.15
C VAL A 215 3.30 8.97 23.66
N CYS A 216 4.04 9.78 24.43
CA CYS A 216 3.70 10.02 25.83
C CYS A 216 2.68 11.16 25.84
N GLY A 217 1.43 10.79 26.11
CA GLY A 217 0.34 11.72 26.30
C GLY A 217 0.64 12.69 27.43
N VAL A 218 0.74 13.98 27.10
CA VAL A 218 0.22 15.01 27.98
C VAL A 218 -1.22 15.23 27.54
N SER A 219 -2.13 14.89 28.46
CA SER A 219 -3.59 14.88 28.37
C SER A 219 -4.24 16.07 27.64
N LEU A 220 -5.41 15.80 27.03
CA LEU A 220 -6.48 16.71 26.57
C LEU A 220 -6.60 16.90 25.03
N GLY A 221 -7.51 16.11 24.42
CA GLY A 221 -8.44 16.64 23.41
C GLY A 221 -8.11 16.55 21.91
N TRP A 222 -7.26 15.62 21.45
CA TRP A 222 -6.92 15.56 20.01
C TRP A 222 -7.16 14.16 19.40
N CYS A 223 -8.15 14.10 18.53
CA CYS A 223 -8.66 12.88 17.88
C CYS A 223 -7.67 12.36 16.81
N PRO A 224 -7.10 11.14 16.94
CA PRO A 224 -6.07 10.64 16.05
C PRO A 224 -6.66 9.85 14.87
N MET A 225 -7.46 10.49 14.02
CA MET A 225 -7.93 9.86 12.76
C MET A 225 -7.42 10.55 11.48
N ARG A 226 -6.66 11.65 11.57
CA ARG A 226 -6.35 12.47 10.39
C ARG A 226 -4.88 12.83 10.20
N LYS A 227 -3.95 11.87 10.35
CA LYS A 227 -2.54 12.08 9.91
C LYS A 227 -1.81 10.85 9.32
N ARG A 228 -2.50 9.82 8.82
CA ARG A 228 -1.84 8.74 8.05
C ARG A 228 -1.29 9.22 6.69
N ARG A 229 -1.92 10.23 6.05
CA ARG A 229 -1.52 10.75 4.73
C ARG A 229 -0.31 11.68 4.70
N CYS A 230 0.01 12.38 5.80
CA CYS A 230 0.98 13.48 5.76
C CYS A 230 2.44 13.03 6.00
N TRP A 231 2.65 11.81 6.51
CA TRP A 231 3.97 11.30 6.86
C TRP A 231 4.61 10.48 5.72
N ARG A 232 3.86 9.63 5.03
CA ARG A 232 4.37 8.84 3.87
C ARG A 232 4.85 9.71 2.71
N ALA A 233 4.28 10.90 2.52
CA ALA A 233 4.76 11.86 1.52
C ALA A 233 6.13 12.47 1.85
N ARG A 234 6.54 12.43 3.13
CA ARG A 234 7.74 13.13 3.62
C ARG A 234 9.02 12.29 3.59
N LEU A 235 8.90 10.97 3.45
CA LEU A 235 10.05 10.05 3.37
C LEU A 235 10.51 9.71 1.94
N ARG A 236 9.72 10.02 0.90
CA ARG A 236 10.14 9.82 -0.51
C ARG A 236 11.03 10.94 -1.07
N VAL A 237 11.06 12.10 -0.42
CA VAL A 237 11.99 13.18 -0.76
C VAL A 237 13.11 13.17 0.26
N ARG A 238 14.22 12.49 -0.07
CA ARG A 238 15.49 12.66 0.62
C ARG A 238 16.02 14.06 0.26
N ALA A 239 15.41 15.10 0.83
CA ALA A 239 15.97 16.44 0.76
C ALA A 239 17.23 16.46 1.64
N PRO A 240 18.39 16.94 1.15
CA PRO A 240 19.54 17.13 1.99
C PRO A 240 19.19 18.11 3.10
N MET A 241 19.58 17.79 4.34
CA MET A 241 19.42 18.70 5.47
C MET A 241 20.08 20.04 5.12
N PRO A 242 19.40 21.19 5.29
CA PRO A 242 20.07 22.47 5.17
C PRO A 242 21.10 22.55 6.30
N THR A 243 22.37 22.59 5.94
CA THR A 243 23.45 22.92 6.87
C THR A 243 23.19 24.32 7.42
N CYS A 244 22.93 24.40 8.73
CA CYS A 244 22.85 25.66 9.45
C CYS A 244 24.17 26.44 9.26
N GLN A 245 24.15 27.50 8.46
CA GLN A 245 25.21 28.50 8.51
C GLN A 245 25.04 29.30 9.82
N PRO A 246 26.12 29.55 10.57
CA PRO A 246 26.03 30.35 11.79
C PRO A 246 25.67 31.80 11.45
N ALA A 247 24.74 32.36 12.24
CA ALA A 247 24.21 33.71 12.06
C ALA A 247 25.32 34.79 12.16
N PRO A 248 25.20 35.91 11.43
CA PRO A 248 26.16 37.00 11.49
C PRO A 248 26.13 37.68 12.87
N ARG A 249 27.32 37.91 13.44
CA ARG A 249 27.50 38.66 14.69
C ARG A 249 27.01 40.10 14.52
N ILE A 250 25.96 40.47 15.24
CA ILE A 250 25.51 41.85 15.37
C ILE A 250 26.53 42.61 16.23
N ASN A 251 27.29 43.51 15.62
CA ASN A 251 28.20 44.41 16.31
C ASN A 251 27.39 45.56 16.92
N LEU A 252 27.20 45.55 18.24
CA LEU A 252 26.66 46.68 19.00
C LEU A 252 27.80 47.67 19.29
N ALA A 253 28.03 48.60 18.38
CA ALA A 253 28.91 49.74 18.63
C ALA A 253 28.32 51.02 18.01
N SER A 254 27.46 51.70 18.77
CA SER A 254 27.21 53.13 18.58
C SER A 254 26.55 53.74 19.81
N ARG A 255 27.37 54.16 20.78
CA ARG A 255 26.99 55.24 21.70
C ARG A 255 28.19 56.13 22.01
N ARG A 256 27.92 57.45 21.87
CA ARG A 256 28.56 58.65 22.44
C ARG A 256 29.35 59.53 21.44
N PRO A 257 29.51 60.84 21.72
CA PRO A 257 28.53 61.87 21.36
C PRO A 257 29.21 63.10 20.69
N ARG A 258 28.43 64.05 20.16
CA ARG A 258 28.78 65.48 20.12
C ARG A 258 27.51 66.30 20.19
#